data_AF-A0A4Q2XBC2-F1
#
_entry.id   AF-A0A4Q2XBC2-F1
#
_cell.length_a   1.000
_cell.length_b   1.000
_cell.length_c   1.000
_cell.angle_alpha   90.00
_cell.angle_beta   90.00
_cell.angle_gamma   90.00
#
_symmetry.space_group_name_H-M   'P 1'
#
loop_
_entity.id
_entity.type
_entity.pdbx_description
1 polymer ?
#
loop_
_entity_poly.entity_id
_entity_poly.type
_entity_poly.pdbx_seq_one_letter_code
_entity_poly.pdbx_strand_id
1 'polypeptide(L)'
;MSTPTFLSTFPRQLRYWTFHCTLNALPSFGIALWILGLRNDPAAIAAMASAVVTFILLYSTITSVRSPFSQEAHILSRALKLGAKIRAWTSAISIPLAFTPVLIFLPDLWCGLFATIIVNQTMVLPGDPVPFNPGMESSPGFAPVYVATMIEGFLLSGILLCISFLAIVFLQWRDRYRLYEEAANR
;
A
#
# COMPACT_ATOMS: atom_id res chain seq x y z
N MET A 1 -34.71 -8.97 -0.86
CA MET A 1 -33.25 -8.75 -1.00
C MET A 1 -32.65 -8.65 0.40
N SER A 2 -31.93 -9.69 0.84
CA SER A 2 -31.24 -9.70 2.14
C SER A 2 -30.06 -8.72 2.10
N THR A 3 -30.09 -7.71 2.95
CA THR A 3 -29.04 -6.69 3.05
C THR A 3 -27.72 -7.35 3.46
N PRO A 4 -26.59 -7.13 2.75
CA PRO A 4 -25.32 -7.70 3.18
C PRO A 4 -24.97 -7.22 4.59
N THR A 5 -24.63 -8.19 5.45
CA THR A 5 -24.16 -7.97 6.81
C THR A 5 -22.63 -7.89 6.83
N PHE A 6 -22.05 -7.22 7.82
CA PHE A 6 -20.60 -7.17 8.03
C PHE A 6 -19.97 -8.57 8.02
N LEU A 7 -20.58 -9.52 8.74
CA LEU A 7 -20.10 -10.90 8.87
C LEU A 7 -20.04 -11.68 7.55
N SER A 8 -20.93 -11.38 6.59
CA SER A 8 -20.92 -12.05 5.28
C SER A 8 -19.98 -11.37 4.27
N THR A 9 -19.67 -10.09 4.48
CA THR A 9 -18.85 -9.27 3.57
C THR A 9 -17.37 -9.29 3.97
N PHE A 10 -17.08 -9.27 5.27
CA PHE A 10 -15.73 -9.28 5.84
C PHE A 10 -14.82 -10.40 5.31
N PRO A 11 -15.19 -11.69 5.29
CA PRO A 11 -14.29 -12.75 4.81
C PRO A 11 -13.96 -12.62 3.31
N ARG A 12 -14.91 -12.10 2.50
CA ARG A 12 -14.67 -11.83 1.07
C ARG A 12 -13.70 -10.67 0.89
N GLN A 13 -13.88 -9.59 1.65
CA GLN A 13 -12.96 -8.45 1.63
C GLN A 13 -11.57 -8.83 2.17
N LEU A 14 -11.52 -9.65 3.22
CA LEU A 14 -10.28 -10.15 3.80
C LEU A 14 -9.45 -10.89 2.76
N ARG A 15 -10.02 -11.85 2.04
CA ARG A 15 -9.31 -12.57 0.97
C ARG A 15 -8.80 -11.63 -0.12
N TYR A 16 -9.63 -10.68 -0.54
CA TYR A 16 -9.26 -9.71 -1.57
C TYR A 16 -8.09 -8.82 -1.11
N TRP A 17 -8.18 -8.22 0.07
CA TRP A 17 -7.16 -7.34 0.61
C TRP A 17 -5.90 -8.09 1.04
N THR A 18 -5.99 -9.32 1.53
CA THR A 18 -4.81 -10.17 1.75
C THR A 18 -4.02 -10.31 0.46
N PHE A 19 -4.66 -10.71 -0.64
CA PHE A 19 -3.96 -10.88 -1.92
C PHE A 19 -3.33 -9.57 -2.40
N HIS A 20 -4.09 -8.48 -2.40
CA HIS A 20 -3.62 -7.19 -2.92
C HIS A 20 -2.56 -6.53 -2.02
N CYS A 21 -2.72 -6.56 -0.69
CA CYS A 21 -1.73 -5.98 0.23
C CYS A 21 -0.43 -6.78 0.21
N THR A 22 -0.47 -8.12 0.18
CA THR A 22 0.75 -8.92 0.07
C THR A 22 1.47 -8.66 -1.25
N LEU A 23 0.76 -8.65 -2.37
CA LEU A 23 1.35 -8.38 -3.68
C LEU A 23 1.94 -6.96 -3.78
N ASN A 24 1.26 -5.97 -3.18
CA ASN A 24 1.73 -4.59 -3.15
C ASN A 24 2.90 -4.35 -2.20
N ALA A 25 3.02 -5.15 -1.14
CA ALA A 25 4.12 -5.04 -0.18
C ALA A 25 5.40 -5.76 -0.65
N LEU A 26 5.31 -6.71 -1.59
CA LEU A 26 6.46 -7.49 -2.06
C LEU A 26 7.65 -6.65 -2.55
N PRO A 27 7.48 -5.60 -3.38
CA PRO A 27 8.60 -4.80 -3.86
C PRO A 27 9.36 -4.12 -2.71
N SER A 28 8.64 -3.47 -1.79
CA SER A 28 9.28 -2.80 -0.66
C SER A 28 9.85 -3.78 0.36
N PHE A 29 9.19 -4.93 0.56
CA PHE A 29 9.73 -6.03 1.36
C PHE A 29 11.06 -6.53 0.78
N GLY A 30 11.13 -6.73 -0.54
CA GLY A 30 12.36 -7.11 -1.22
C GLY A 30 13.46 -6.05 -1.06
N ILE A 31 13.13 -4.78 -1.30
CA ILE A 31 14.07 -3.66 -1.13
C ILE A 31 14.62 -3.62 0.30
N ALA A 32 13.77 -3.75 1.32
CA ALA A 32 14.20 -3.72 2.71
C ALA A 32 15.10 -4.92 3.08
N LEU A 33 14.79 -6.13 2.61
CA LEU A 33 15.62 -7.31 2.89
C LEU A 33 17.02 -7.21 2.26
N TRP A 34 17.09 -6.72 1.02
CA TRP A 34 18.32 -6.73 0.21
C TRP A 34 19.16 -5.46 0.37
N ILE A 35 18.53 -4.28 0.39
CA ILE A 35 19.24 -2.98 0.44
C ILE A 35 19.49 -2.55 1.88
N LEU A 36 18.53 -2.75 2.79
CA LEU A 36 18.71 -2.40 4.21
C LEU A 36 19.35 -3.55 5.02
N GLY A 37 19.67 -4.69 4.39
CA GLY A 37 20.36 -5.81 5.03
C GLY A 37 19.53 -6.56 6.09
N LEU A 38 18.22 -6.31 6.17
CA LEU A 38 17.34 -6.84 7.21
C LEU A 38 17.05 -8.35 7.08
N ARG A 39 17.58 -9.01 6.04
CA ARG A 39 17.36 -10.44 5.75
C ARG A 39 17.76 -11.39 6.88
N ASN A 40 18.72 -11.00 7.72
CA ASN A 40 19.25 -11.83 8.80
C ASN A 40 18.62 -11.52 10.15
N ASP A 41 17.71 -10.53 10.21
CA ASP A 41 17.04 -10.14 11.45
C ASP A 41 15.59 -10.65 11.47
N PRO A 42 15.30 -11.74 12.21
CA PRO A 42 13.95 -12.28 12.31
C PRO A 42 12.97 -11.29 12.96
N ALA A 43 13.44 -10.39 13.82
CA ALA A 43 12.58 -9.38 14.45
C ALA A 43 12.15 -8.32 13.42
N ALA A 44 13.05 -7.90 12.54
CA ALA A 44 12.72 -6.99 11.45
C ALA A 44 11.71 -7.61 10.48
N ILE A 45 11.92 -8.87 10.08
CA ILE A 45 10.99 -9.61 9.21
C ILE A 45 9.60 -9.71 9.86
N ALA A 46 9.56 -10.06 11.16
CA ALA A 46 8.30 -10.15 11.90
C ALA A 46 7.60 -8.79 12.00
N ALA A 47 8.34 -7.70 12.22
CA ALA A 47 7.80 -6.34 12.28
C ALA A 47 7.16 -5.90 10.95
N MET A 48 7.85 -6.19 9.84
CA MET A 48 7.32 -5.90 8.51
C MET A 48 6.06 -6.73 8.22
N ALA A 49 6.08 -8.03 8.55
CA ALA A 49 4.92 -8.92 8.40
C ALA A 49 3.73 -8.47 9.26
N SER A 50 3.96 -8.06 10.51
CA SER A 50 2.89 -7.58 11.38
C SER A 50 2.29 -6.27 10.87
N ALA A 51 3.09 -5.36 10.31
CA ALA A 51 2.59 -4.14 9.68
C ALA A 51 1.69 -4.45 8.46
N VAL A 52 2.11 -5.41 7.61
CA VAL A 52 1.27 -5.87 6.47
C VAL A 52 -0.05 -6.45 6.96
N VAL A 53 -0.03 -7.28 8.02
CA VAL A 53 -1.26 -7.81 8.64
C VAL A 53 -2.16 -6.69 9.17
N THR A 54 -1.60 -5.67 9.82
CA THR A 54 -2.35 -4.48 10.27
C THR A 54 -3.06 -3.80 9.11
N PHE A 55 -2.39 -3.60 7.97
CA PHE A 55 -3.03 -3.03 6.78
C PHE A 55 -4.12 -3.92 6.19
N ILE A 56 -3.89 -5.24 6.12
CA ILE A 56 -4.90 -6.20 5.64
C ILE A 56 -6.17 -6.08 6.49
N LEU A 57 -6.02 -6.10 7.82
CA LEU A 57 -7.15 -6.00 8.74
C LEU A 57 -7.84 -4.64 8.64
N LEU A 58 -7.06 -3.55 8.56
CA LEU A 58 -7.59 -2.20 8.43
C LEU A 58 -8.42 -2.05 7.16
N TYR A 59 -7.88 -2.42 6.00
CA TYR A 59 -8.59 -2.35 4.72
C TYR A 59 -9.82 -3.25 4.68
N SER A 60 -9.70 -4.47 5.21
CA SER A 60 -10.82 -5.41 5.30
C SER A 60 -11.94 -4.88 6.19
N THR A 61 -11.61 -4.22 7.29
CA THR A 61 -12.58 -3.61 8.20
C THR A 61 -13.23 -2.38 7.56
N ILE A 62 -12.44 -1.45 7.00
CA ILE A 62 -12.97 -0.23 6.36
C ILE A 62 -13.92 -0.57 5.20
N THR A 63 -13.59 -1.58 4.40
CA THR A 63 -14.42 -1.97 3.24
C THR A 63 -15.60 -2.90 3.58
N SER A 64 -15.66 -3.42 4.80
CA SER A 64 -16.77 -4.27 5.27
C SER A 64 -17.77 -3.53 6.16
N VAL A 65 -17.38 -2.44 6.82
CA VAL A 65 -18.31 -1.54 7.51
C VAL A 65 -19.25 -0.91 6.49
N ARG A 66 -20.56 -0.87 6.81
CA ARG A 66 -21.65 -0.28 6.00
C ARG A 66 -21.40 1.21 5.72
N SER A 67 -20.56 1.47 4.75
CA SER A 67 -20.14 2.77 4.25
C SER A 67 -20.23 2.73 2.72
N PRO A 68 -20.29 3.85 1.98
CA PRO A 68 -20.22 3.91 0.51
C PRO A 68 -19.11 3.04 -0.15
N PHE A 69 -18.17 2.51 0.63
CA PHE A 69 -17.17 1.53 0.20
C PHE A 69 -17.68 0.09 0.00
N SER A 70 -18.79 -0.30 0.62
CA SER A 70 -19.34 -1.68 0.57
C SER A 70 -20.25 -1.93 -0.65
N GLN A 71 -20.89 -0.89 -1.18
CA GLN A 71 -21.73 -1.00 -2.37
C GLN A 71 -20.86 -1.06 -3.64
N GLU A 72 -20.89 -2.18 -4.36
CA GLU A 72 -20.16 -2.35 -5.64
C GLU A 72 -20.56 -1.29 -6.70
N ALA A 73 -21.73 -0.65 -6.55
CA ALA A 73 -22.21 0.42 -7.41
C ALA A 73 -21.62 1.81 -7.11
N HIS A 74 -21.02 2.02 -5.92
CA HIS A 74 -20.46 3.33 -5.57
C HIS A 74 -19.12 3.56 -6.27
N ILE A 75 -19.01 4.71 -6.95
CA ILE A 75 -17.84 5.11 -7.77
C ILE A 75 -16.53 5.03 -6.96
N LEU A 76 -16.58 5.35 -5.67
CA LEU A 76 -15.43 5.34 -4.76
C LEU A 76 -14.88 3.93 -4.50
N SER A 77 -15.75 2.93 -4.31
CA SER A 77 -15.33 1.53 -4.14
C SER A 77 -14.71 0.97 -5.41
N ARG A 78 -15.31 1.25 -6.57
CA ARG A 78 -14.76 0.86 -7.88
C ARG A 78 -13.41 1.52 -8.13
N ALA A 79 -13.26 2.79 -7.80
CA ALA A 79 -12.02 3.51 -7.96
C ALA A 79 -10.90 2.96 -7.07
N LEU A 80 -11.18 2.68 -5.79
CA LEU A 80 -10.20 2.09 -4.89
C LEU A 80 -9.77 0.70 -5.35
N LYS A 81 -10.70 -0.15 -5.81
CA LYS A 81 -10.37 -1.46 -6.39
C LYS A 81 -9.57 -1.32 -7.68
N LEU A 82 -9.89 -0.34 -8.51
CA LEU A 82 -9.15 -0.06 -9.74
C LEU A 82 -7.72 0.45 -9.43
N GLY A 83 -7.58 1.37 -8.48
CA GLY A 83 -6.28 1.85 -7.99
C GLY A 83 -5.45 0.72 -7.37
N ALA A 84 -6.07 -0.13 -6.54
CA ALA A 84 -5.41 -1.32 -5.97
C ALA A 84 -4.97 -2.32 -7.05
N LYS A 85 -5.76 -2.48 -8.13
CA LYS A 85 -5.40 -3.33 -9.26
C LYS A 85 -4.26 -2.74 -10.09
N ILE A 86 -4.32 -1.43 -10.42
CA ILE A 86 -3.24 -0.73 -11.13
C ILE A 86 -1.95 -0.86 -10.33
N ARG A 87 -2.04 -0.62 -9.02
CA ARG A 87 -0.91 -0.73 -8.11
C ARG A 87 -0.36 -2.16 -8.04
N ALA A 88 -1.22 -3.16 -7.94
CA ALA A 88 -0.81 -4.56 -7.96
C ALA A 88 -0.05 -4.94 -9.25
N TRP A 89 -0.49 -4.40 -10.38
CA TRP A 89 0.24 -4.55 -11.65
C TRP A 89 1.58 -3.83 -11.64
N THR A 90 1.64 -2.59 -11.16
CA THR A 90 2.92 -1.86 -11.05
C THR A 90 3.88 -2.55 -10.07
N SER A 91 3.37 -3.10 -8.97
CA SER A 91 4.14 -3.86 -7.99
C SER A 91 4.63 -5.21 -8.57
N ALA A 92 3.82 -5.90 -9.35
CA ALA A 92 4.24 -7.14 -10.01
C ALA A 92 5.34 -6.88 -11.06
N ILE A 93 5.23 -5.79 -11.82
CA ILE A 93 6.23 -5.37 -12.81
C ILE A 93 7.49 -4.84 -12.13
N SER A 94 7.37 -4.28 -10.93
CA SER A 94 8.51 -3.70 -10.22
C SER A 94 9.41 -4.74 -9.57
N ILE A 95 8.94 -5.96 -9.31
CA ILE A 95 9.76 -7.08 -8.79
C ILE A 95 10.97 -7.40 -9.68
N PRO A 96 10.84 -7.66 -11.00
CA PRO A 96 12.00 -7.88 -11.86
C PRO A 96 12.84 -6.61 -12.05
N LEU A 97 12.21 -5.43 -12.03
CA LEU A 97 12.91 -4.14 -12.14
C LEU A 97 13.68 -3.76 -10.88
N ALA A 98 13.38 -4.35 -9.73
CA ALA A 98 14.05 -4.06 -8.47
C ALA A 98 15.55 -4.39 -8.49
N PHE A 99 15.97 -5.27 -9.40
CA PHE A 99 17.38 -5.65 -9.61
C PHE A 99 18.07 -4.82 -10.72
N THR A 100 17.41 -3.79 -11.23
CA THR A 100 17.91 -2.93 -12.31
C THR A 100 18.10 -1.49 -11.81
N PRO A 101 18.91 -0.66 -12.48
CA PRO A 101 19.06 0.76 -12.13
C PRO A 101 17.75 1.57 -12.24
N VAL A 102 16.70 0.99 -12.82
CA VAL A 102 15.35 1.59 -12.90
C VAL A 102 14.66 1.61 -11.53
N LEU A 103 15.24 0.98 -10.50
CA LEU A 103 14.75 1.00 -9.11
C LEU A 103 14.45 2.43 -8.59
N ILE A 104 15.21 3.44 -9.05
CA ILE A 104 15.01 4.84 -8.64
C ILE A 104 13.65 5.39 -9.09
N PHE A 105 13.01 4.80 -10.11
CA PHE A 105 11.67 5.20 -10.55
C PHE A 105 10.54 4.48 -9.81
N LEU A 106 10.84 3.54 -8.91
CA LEU A 106 9.82 2.88 -8.11
C LEU A 106 9.34 3.81 -6.98
N PRO A 107 8.03 4.11 -6.89
CA PRO A 107 7.50 4.91 -5.80
C PRO A 107 7.68 4.23 -4.44
N ASP A 108 7.74 2.89 -4.40
CA ASP A 108 7.95 2.08 -3.19
C ASP A 108 9.33 2.34 -2.57
N LEU A 109 10.39 2.56 -3.38
CA LEU A 109 11.72 2.92 -2.89
C LEU A 109 11.68 4.27 -2.15
N TRP A 110 11.11 5.29 -2.78
CA TRP A 110 11.04 6.63 -2.20
C TRP A 110 10.21 6.64 -0.91
N CYS A 111 9.07 5.95 -0.90
CA CYS A 111 8.25 5.87 0.31
C CYS A 111 8.98 5.16 1.45
N GLY A 112 9.75 4.10 1.16
CA GLY A 112 10.59 3.43 2.15
C GLY A 112 11.69 4.36 2.70
N LEU A 113 12.38 5.10 1.82
CA LEU A 113 13.40 6.08 2.23
C LEU A 113 12.81 7.22 3.08
N PHE A 114 11.67 7.78 2.69
CA PHE A 114 11.01 8.80 3.48
C PHE A 114 10.58 8.26 4.85
N ALA A 115 10.08 7.02 4.91
CA ALA A 115 9.67 6.40 6.17
C ALA A 115 10.85 6.20 7.12
N THR A 116 12.01 5.71 6.64
CA THR A 116 13.20 5.55 7.48
C THR A 116 13.75 6.89 7.96
N ILE A 117 13.74 7.93 7.11
CA ILE A 117 14.13 9.29 7.51
C ILE A 117 13.22 9.80 8.64
N ILE A 118 11.90 9.65 8.49
CA ILE A 118 10.94 10.10 9.52
C ILE A 118 11.17 9.34 10.83
N VAL A 119 11.37 8.02 10.79
CA VAL A 119 11.63 7.22 12.00
C VAL A 119 12.94 7.63 12.66
N ASN A 120 14.00 7.84 11.89
CA ASN A 120 15.29 8.32 12.41
C ASN A 120 15.20 9.70 13.06
N GLN A 121 14.27 10.56 12.64
CA GLN A 121 14.07 11.88 13.26
C GLN A 121 13.15 11.84 14.49
N THR A 122 12.19 10.91 14.52
CA THR A 122 11.12 10.89 15.53
C THR A 122 11.37 9.93 16.67
N MET A 123 12.10 8.83 16.43
CA MET A 123 12.34 7.77 17.41
C MET A 123 13.76 7.80 18.00
N VAL A 124 14.59 8.76 17.60
CA VAL A 124 15.91 8.96 18.21
C VAL A 124 15.76 9.84 19.44
N LEU A 125 15.86 9.23 20.62
CA LEU A 125 16.01 9.95 21.87
C LEU A 125 17.46 10.44 22.03
N PRO A 126 17.71 11.53 22.79
CA PRO A 126 19.07 12.01 23.04
C PRO A 126 19.94 10.91 23.67
N GLY A 127 20.89 10.37 22.92
CA GLY A 127 21.84 9.33 23.38
C GLY A 127 21.62 7.94 22.78
N ASP A 128 20.50 7.71 22.09
CA ASP A 128 20.24 6.40 21.44
C ASP A 128 20.86 6.31 20.04
N PRO A 129 21.30 5.11 19.62
CA PRO A 129 21.77 4.88 18.27
C PRO A 129 20.63 5.07 17.26
N VAL A 130 20.95 5.68 16.12
CA VAL A 130 19.99 5.89 15.03
C VAL A 130 19.53 4.53 14.48
N PRO A 131 18.22 4.21 14.46
CA PRO A 131 17.72 2.88 14.13
C PRO A 131 18.13 2.40 12.74
N PHE A 132 18.03 3.27 11.73
CA PHE A 132 18.46 2.98 10.37
C PHE A 132 19.73 3.76 10.06
N ASN A 133 20.86 3.32 10.63
CA ASN A 133 22.17 3.87 10.33
C ASN A 133 22.99 2.89 9.45
N PRO A 134 23.33 3.25 8.20
CA PRO A 134 24.09 2.38 7.31
C PRO A 134 25.53 2.06 7.79
N GLY A 135 25.98 2.66 8.89
CA GLY A 135 27.31 2.45 9.49
C GLY A 135 27.36 1.69 10.82
N MET A 136 26.22 1.24 11.37
CA MET A 136 26.21 0.44 12.62
C MET A 136 25.76 -1.00 12.34
N GLU A 137 26.50 -1.98 12.86
CA GLU A 137 26.15 -3.41 12.76
C GLU A 137 24.93 -3.82 13.58
N SER A 138 24.41 -2.92 14.43
CA SER A 138 23.19 -3.17 15.20
C SER A 138 21.96 -3.08 14.30
N SER A 139 21.33 -4.22 14.04
CA SER A 139 20.05 -4.29 13.34
C SER A 139 18.98 -3.47 14.09
N PRO A 140 18.12 -2.70 13.39
CA PRO A 140 17.06 -1.94 14.03
C PRO A 140 16.10 -2.87 14.78
N GLY A 141 15.72 -2.48 16.00
CA GLY A 141 14.73 -3.21 16.78
C GLY A 141 13.36 -3.30 16.10
N PHE A 142 12.51 -4.20 16.60
CA PHE A 142 11.16 -4.45 16.06
C PHE A 142 10.32 -3.17 15.90
N ALA A 143 10.31 -2.28 16.91
CA ALA A 143 9.46 -1.11 16.92
C ALA A 143 9.81 -0.08 15.81
N PRO A 144 11.08 0.35 15.65
CA PRO A 144 11.48 1.18 14.52
C PRO A 144 11.11 0.62 13.15
N VAL A 145 11.32 -0.70 12.94
CA VAL A 145 10.96 -1.37 11.68
C VAL A 145 9.45 -1.36 11.46
N TYR A 146 8.68 -1.71 12.49
CA TYR A 146 7.22 -1.70 12.42
C TYR A 146 6.68 -0.30 12.08
N VAL A 147 7.16 0.74 12.78
CA VAL A 147 6.72 2.12 12.56
C VAL A 147 7.12 2.60 11.15
N ALA A 148 8.33 2.29 10.69
CA ALA A 148 8.77 2.61 9.34
C ALA A 148 7.85 1.95 8.29
N THR A 149 7.56 0.66 8.41
CA THR A 149 6.65 -0.05 7.50
C THR A 149 5.22 0.48 7.57
N MET A 150 4.76 0.93 8.75
CA MET A 150 3.44 1.58 8.89
C MET A 150 3.39 2.94 8.19
N ILE A 151 4.42 3.78 8.33
CA ILE A 151 4.51 5.08 7.66
C ILE A 151 4.62 4.89 6.15
N GLU A 152 5.46 3.97 5.71
CA GLU A 152 5.60 3.61 4.30
C GLU A 152 4.25 3.17 3.72
N GLY A 153 3.59 2.20 4.37
CA GLY A 153 2.27 1.73 3.97
C GLY A 153 1.23 2.86 3.93
N PHE A 154 1.30 3.83 4.85
CA PHE A 154 0.42 5.00 4.85
C PHE A 154 0.69 5.92 3.65
N LEU A 155 1.95 6.26 3.36
CA LEU A 155 2.33 7.06 2.18
C LEU A 155 1.86 6.38 0.88
N LEU A 156 2.10 5.07 0.80
CA LEU A 156 1.66 4.24 -0.31
C LEU A 156 0.13 4.23 -0.46
N SER A 157 -0.60 4.15 0.66
CA SER A 157 -2.06 4.27 0.68
C SER A 157 -2.55 5.63 0.17
N GLY A 158 -1.84 6.71 0.53
CA GLY A 158 -2.09 8.06 0.00
C GLY A 158 -1.90 8.14 -1.52
N ILE A 159 -0.82 7.57 -2.06
CA ILE A 159 -0.59 7.49 -3.51
C ILE A 159 -1.71 6.71 -4.20
N LEU A 160 -2.14 5.59 -3.62
CA LEU A 160 -3.24 4.79 -4.16
C LEU A 160 -4.55 5.60 -4.20
N LEU A 161 -4.81 6.41 -3.18
CA LEU A 161 -5.98 7.30 -3.13
C LEU A 161 -5.90 8.37 -4.22
N CYS A 162 -4.73 8.98 -4.44
CA CYS A 162 -4.49 9.93 -5.54
C CYS A 162 -4.72 9.28 -6.92
N ILE A 163 -4.16 8.09 -7.16
CA ILE A 163 -4.37 7.34 -8.41
C ILE A 163 -5.86 7.01 -8.59
N SER A 164 -6.52 6.58 -7.52
CA SER A 164 -7.95 6.26 -7.55
C SER A 164 -8.80 7.50 -7.86
N PHE A 165 -8.44 8.65 -7.30
CA PHE A 165 -9.10 9.93 -7.57
C PHE A 165 -8.95 10.34 -9.03
N LEU A 166 -7.73 10.29 -9.59
CA LEU A 166 -7.49 10.59 -11.00
C LEU A 166 -8.24 9.62 -11.92
N ALA A 167 -8.29 8.33 -11.57
CA ALA A 167 -9.04 7.35 -12.32
C ALA A 167 -10.55 7.65 -12.34
N ILE A 168 -11.12 8.15 -11.24
CA ILE A 168 -12.53 8.60 -11.23
C ILE A 168 -12.73 9.76 -12.20
N VAL A 169 -11.87 10.77 -12.14
CA VAL A 169 -11.98 11.95 -13.02
C VAL A 169 -11.92 11.54 -14.48
N PHE A 170 -10.97 10.67 -14.85
CA PHE A 170 -10.87 10.13 -16.21
C PHE A 170 -12.08 9.30 -16.63
N LEU A 171 -12.60 8.43 -15.76
CA LEU A 171 -13.78 7.63 -16.07
C LEU A 171 -15.02 8.50 -16.26
N GLN A 172 -15.23 9.49 -15.37
CA GLN A 172 -16.34 10.43 -15.48
C GLN A 172 -16.23 11.28 -16.74
N TRP A 173 -15.03 11.72 -17.10
CA TRP A 173 -14.80 12.48 -18.33
C TRP A 173 -15.09 11.64 -19.58
N ARG A 174 -14.60 10.39 -19.62
CA ARG A 174 -14.86 9.45 -20.72
C ARG A 174 -16.35 9.13 -20.87
N ASP A 175 -17.03 8.86 -19.75
CA ASP A 175 -18.45 8.50 -19.77
C ASP A 175 -19.31 9.71 -20.22
N ARG A 176 -18.93 10.94 -19.84
CA ARG A 176 -19.53 12.16 -20.40
C ARG A 176 -19.29 12.29 -21.90
N TYR A 177 -18.08 12.02 -22.37
CA TYR A 177 -17.74 12.11 -23.80
C TYR A 177 -18.57 11.15 -24.65
N ARG A 178 -18.76 9.91 -24.19
CA ARG A 178 -19.62 8.91 -24.87
C ARG A 178 -21.08 9.35 -24.96
N LEU A 179 -21.62 9.96 -23.90
CA LEU A 179 -22.99 10.47 -23.92
C LEU A 179 -23.17 11.60 -24.94
N TYR A 180 -22.16 12.46 -25.13
CA TYR A 180 -22.18 13.47 -26.18
C TYR A 180 -22.10 12.87 -27.59
N GLU A 181 -21.31 11.81 -27.77
CA GLU A 181 -21.16 11.11 -29.06
C GLU A 181 -22.43 10.33 -29.44
N GLU A 182 -23.10 9.71 -28.47
CA GLU A 182 -24.40 9.05 -28.67
C GLU A 182 -25.53 10.06 -28.93
N ALA A 183 -25.47 11.25 -28.34
CA ALA A 183 -26.42 12.33 -28.59
C ALA A 183 -26.19 13.02 -29.95
N ALA A 184 -24.95 13.06 -30.44
CA ALA A 184 -24.62 13.62 -31.76
C ALA A 184 -24.97 12.69 -32.94
N ASN A 185 -25.13 11.39 -32.68
CA ASN A 185 -25.50 10.38 -33.67
C ASN A 185 -27.01 10.06 -33.72
N ARG A 186 -27.85 10.84 -33.01
CA ARG A 186 -29.32 10.78 -33.08
C ARG A 186 -29.88 12.03 -33.74
#